data_AF-A0A935NUS6-F1
#
_entry.id   AF-A0A935NUS6-F1
#
_cell.length_a   1.000
_cell.length_b   1.000
_cell.length_c   1.000
_cell.angle_alpha   90.00
_cell.angle_beta   90.00
_cell.angle_gamma   90.00
#
_symmetry.space_group_name_H-M   'P 1'
#
loop_
_entity.id
_entity.type
_entity.pdbx_description
1 polymer ?
#
loop_
_entity_poly.entity_id
_entity_poly.type
_entity_poly.pdbx_seq_one_letter_code
_entity_poly.pdbx_strand_id
1 'polypeptide(L)'
;MRKIYKRSERAELVAAVQRGEPVPSAARRLGVIASTAYTWVQRSKDERDSGSARTPTFVELVTAAPASTALVVRVGAAEIELRVGFDAGLLRAVVAALDGGAP
;
A
#
# COMPACT_ATOMS: atom_id res chain seq x y z
N MET A 1 29.85 -37.61 18.53
CA MET A 1 28.77 -37.36 19.51
C MET A 1 28.13 -36.01 19.19
N ARG A 2 26.82 -35.94 18.94
CA ARG A 2 26.13 -34.70 18.53
C ARG A 2 25.56 -34.03 19.78
N LYS A 3 26.04 -32.83 20.14
CA LYS A 3 25.51 -32.05 21.27
C LYS A 3 24.08 -31.61 20.93
N ILE A 4 23.12 -31.94 21.79
CA ILE A 4 21.73 -31.49 21.66
C ILE A 4 21.61 -30.17 22.40
N TYR A 5 21.39 -29.09 21.66
CA TYR A 5 21.14 -27.78 22.24
C TYR A 5 19.66 -27.59 22.50
N LYS A 6 19.33 -26.95 23.63
CA LYS A 6 17.96 -26.58 23.98
C LYS A 6 17.50 -25.40 23.13
N ARG A 7 16.19 -25.33 22.90
CA ARG A 7 15.55 -24.20 22.20
C ARG A 7 15.82 -22.86 22.90
N SER A 8 15.92 -22.87 24.23
CA SER A 8 16.25 -21.70 25.05
C SER A 8 17.65 -21.15 24.77
N GLU A 9 18.65 -22.01 24.59
CA GLU A 9 20.04 -21.61 24.28
C GLU A 9 20.11 -20.92 22.91
N ARG A 10 19.37 -21.43 21.92
CA ARG A 10 19.24 -20.76 20.61
C ARG A 10 18.62 -19.37 20.76
N ALA A 11 17.52 -19.26 21.50
CA ALA A 11 16.82 -17.98 21.68
C ALA A 11 17.70 -16.95 22.40
N GLU A 12 18.41 -17.37 23.46
CA GLU A 12 19.32 -16.50 24.20
C GLU A 12 20.50 -16.02 23.34
N LEU A 13 21.11 -16.92 22.55
CA LEU A 13 22.20 -16.58 21.63
C LEU A 13 21.75 -15.57 20.58
N VAL A 14 20.59 -15.80 19.95
CA VAL A 14 20.06 -14.88 18.93
C VAL A 14 19.73 -13.53 19.55
N ALA A 15 19.12 -13.49 20.73
CA ALA A 15 18.79 -12.25 21.42
C ALA A 15 20.04 -11.45 21.82
N ALA A 16 21.11 -12.13 22.25
CA ALA A 16 22.39 -11.50 22.54
C ALA A 16 23.01 -10.82 21.31
N VAL A 17 23.00 -11.51 20.17
CA VAL A 17 23.51 -10.96 18.91
C VAL A 17 22.65 -9.79 18.41
N GLN A 18 21.32 -9.85 18.61
CA GLN A 18 20.42 -8.74 18.30
C GLN A 18 20.69 -7.49 19.15
N ARG A 19 21.17 -7.66 20.39
CA ARG A 19 21.62 -6.55 21.25
C ARG A 19 23.01 -6.00 20.89
N GLY A 20 23.67 -6.56 19.88
CA GLY A 20 24.98 -6.12 19.39
C GLY A 20 26.16 -6.94 19.91
N GLU A 21 25.94 -8.04 20.65
CA GLU A 21 27.04 -8.92 21.03
C GLU A 21 27.60 -9.65 19.79
N PRO A 22 28.93 -9.67 19.55
CA PRO A 22 29.49 -10.44 18.45
C PRO A 22 29.20 -11.94 18.57
N VAL A 23 28.87 -12.59 17.45
CA VAL A 23 28.54 -14.03 17.41
C VAL A 23 29.59 -14.91 18.10
N PRO A 24 30.91 -14.71 17.90
CA PRO A 24 31.93 -15.52 18.58
C PRO A 24 31.93 -15.36 20.10
N SER A 25 31.64 -14.17 20.60
CA SER A 25 31.58 -13.87 22.04
C SER A 25 30.37 -14.56 22.69
N ALA A 26 29.19 -14.40 22.08
CA ALA A 26 27.97 -15.05 22.55
C ALA A 26 28.07 -16.58 22.51
N ALA A 27 28.67 -17.13 21.44
CA ALA A 27 28.89 -18.56 21.29
C ALA A 27 29.81 -19.13 22.38
N ARG A 28 30.91 -18.44 22.69
CA ARG A 28 31.85 -18.83 23.75
C ARG A 28 31.19 -18.80 25.12
N ARG A 29 30.45 -17.73 25.42
CA ARG A 29 29.71 -17.56 26.69
C ARG A 29 28.67 -18.67 26.90
N LEU A 30 27.99 -19.10 25.84
CA LEU A 30 26.94 -20.12 25.89
C LEU A 30 27.43 -21.55 25.62
N GLY A 31 28.74 -21.75 25.40
CA GLY A 31 29.30 -23.07 25.08
C GLY A 31 28.72 -23.67 23.79
N VAL A 32 28.38 -22.82 22.82
CA VAL A 32 27.86 -23.20 21.50
C VAL A 32 29.01 -23.16 20.49
N ILE A 33 29.10 -24.16 19.62
CA ILE A 33 30.10 -24.18 18.55
C ILE A 33 29.85 -23.01 17.59
N ALA A 34 30.91 -22.28 17.23
CA ALA A 34 30.80 -21.06 16.42
C ALA A 34 30.01 -21.26 15.11
N SER A 35 30.23 -22.37 14.39
CA SER A 35 29.48 -22.70 13.17
C SER A 35 27.98 -22.82 13.42
N THR A 36 27.58 -23.46 14.53
CA THR A 36 26.17 -23.59 14.93
C THR A 36 25.57 -22.23 15.28
N ALA A 37 26.32 -21.39 15.99
CA ALA A 37 25.90 -20.03 16.31
C ALA A 37 25.65 -19.18 15.05
N TYR A 38 26.57 -19.24 14.07
CA TYR A 38 26.38 -18.56 12.79
C TYR A 38 25.15 -19.06 12.04
N THR A 39 24.94 -20.38 11.96
CA THR A 39 23.74 -20.95 11.33
C THR A 39 22.46 -20.47 11.99
N TRP A 40 22.41 -20.39 13.33
CA TRP A 40 21.24 -19.92 14.05
C TRP A 40 20.95 -18.44 13.82
N VAL A 41 22.00 -17.60 13.80
CA VAL A 41 21.85 -16.17 13.55
C VAL A 41 21.39 -15.94 12.11
N GLN A 42 21.98 -16.62 11.13
CA GLN A 42 21.58 -16.50 9.72
C GLN A 42 20.11 -16.88 9.54
N ARG A 43 19.70 -18.05 10.04
CA ARG A 43 18.31 -18.49 9.95
C ARG A 43 17.33 -17.52 10.62
N SER A 44 17.74 -16.88 11.73
CA SER A 44 16.92 -15.86 12.40
C SER A 44 16.78 -14.55 11.62
N LYS A 45 17.72 -14.25 10.71
CA LYS A 45 17.63 -13.11 9.79
C LYS A 45 16.68 -13.47 8.65
N ASP A 46 16.89 -14.62 8.03
CA ASP A 46 16.02 -15.11 6.95
C ASP A 46 14.55 -15.21 7.39
N GLU A 47 14.29 -15.72 8.60
CA GLU A 47 12.94 -15.79 9.21
C GLU A 47 12.33 -14.39 9.47
N ARG A 48 13.16 -13.38 9.77
CA ARG A 48 12.70 -11.99 9.96
C ARG A 48 12.40 -11.30 8.63
N ASP A 49 13.25 -11.50 7.62
CA ASP A 49 13.11 -10.90 6.31
C ASP A 49 11.90 -11.49 5.57
N SER A 50 11.67 -12.80 5.70
CA SER A 50 10.48 -13.47 5.15
C SER A 50 9.19 -13.13 5.90
N GLY A 51 9.25 -12.84 7.21
CA GLY A 51 8.10 -12.34 7.98
C GLY A 51 7.68 -10.90 7.63
N SER A 52 8.55 -10.14 6.95
CA SER A 52 8.24 -8.80 6.44
C SER A 52 7.64 -8.81 5.02
N ALA A 53 7.46 -9.97 4.40
CA ALA A 53 6.65 -10.09 3.20
C ALA A 53 5.18 -9.85 3.59
N ARG A 54 4.76 -8.58 3.66
CA ARG A 54 3.35 -8.19 3.74
C ARG A 54 2.62 -8.97 2.65
N THR A 55 1.78 -9.92 3.05
CA THR A 55 0.92 -10.65 2.13
C THR A 55 0.14 -9.62 1.31
N PRO A 56 0.32 -9.54 -0.02
CA PRO A 56 -0.44 -8.59 -0.82
C PRO A 56 -1.93 -8.94 -0.66
N THR A 57 -2.71 -7.96 -0.21
CA THR A 57 -4.16 -8.10 -0.14
C THR A 57 -4.73 -7.60 -1.45
N PHE A 58 -5.46 -8.45 -2.16
CA PHE A 58 -6.24 -8.02 -3.31
C PHE A 58 -7.40 -7.16 -2.81
N VAL A 59 -7.54 -5.96 -3.38
CA VAL A 59 -8.64 -5.04 -3.11
C VAL A 59 -9.61 -5.05 -4.28
N GLU A 60 -10.89 -4.98 -3.98
CA GLU A 60 -11.95 -4.85 -4.98
C GLU A 60 -11.87 -3.47 -5.64
N LEU A 61 -11.77 -3.45 -6.97
CA LEU A 61 -11.77 -2.21 -7.73
C LEU A 61 -13.23 -1.74 -7.89
N VAL A 62 -13.62 -0.73 -7.12
CA VAL A 62 -14.93 -0.10 -7.26
C VAL A 62 -14.84 1.01 -8.31
N THR A 63 -15.67 0.93 -9.34
CA THR A 63 -15.84 2.03 -10.31
C THR A 63 -16.47 3.23 -9.59
N ALA A 64 -15.75 4.34 -9.56
CA ALA A 64 -16.31 5.60 -9.07
C ALA A 64 -17.54 5.96 -9.92
N ALA A 65 -18.66 6.30 -9.26
CA ALA A 65 -19.81 6.85 -9.95
C ALA A 65 -19.38 8.09 -10.74
N PRO A 66 -19.86 8.27 -11.98
CA PRO A 66 -19.51 9.45 -12.76
C PRO A 66 -19.93 10.69 -11.97
N ALA A 67 -18.96 11.54 -11.65
CA ALA A 67 -19.26 12.86 -11.11
C ALA A 67 -20.20 13.55 -12.11
N SER A 68 -21.38 13.96 -11.66
CA SER A 68 -22.32 14.69 -12.50
C SER A 68 -21.72 16.06 -12.79
N THR A 69 -20.94 16.18 -13.86
CA THR A 69 -20.42 17.46 -14.30
C THR A 69 -21.55 18.22 -14.96
N ALA A 70 -22.10 19.21 -14.26
CA ALA A 70 -23.01 20.17 -14.86
C ALA A 70 -22.19 21.20 -15.65
N LEU A 71 -22.60 21.48 -16.88
CA LEU A 71 -21.98 22.51 -17.73
C LEU A 71 -22.91 23.71 -17.79
N VAL A 72 -22.43 24.91 -17.46
CA VAL A 72 -23.26 26.12 -17.51
C VAL A 72 -22.95 26.89 -18.80
N VAL A 73 -23.97 27.12 -19.62
CA VAL A 73 -23.91 27.98 -20.81
C VAL A 73 -24.57 29.31 -20.48
N ARG A 74 -23.92 30.42 -20.84
CA ARG A 74 -24.45 31.78 -20.65
C ARG A 74 -24.76 32.41 -22.00
N VAL A 75 -25.95 32.99 -22.13
CA VAL A 75 -26.40 33.74 -23.33
C VAL A 75 -27.00 35.06 -22.86
N GLY A 76 -26.29 36.16 -23.08
CA GLY A 76 -26.67 37.47 -22.51
C GLY A 76 -26.75 37.40 -20.97
N ALA A 77 -27.94 37.68 -20.42
CA ALA A 77 -28.23 37.57 -18.99
C ALA A 77 -28.81 36.21 -18.57
N ALA A 78 -29.05 35.29 -19.52
CA ALA A 78 -29.59 33.97 -19.22
C ALA A 78 -28.47 32.97 -18.92
N GLU A 79 -28.70 32.11 -17.93
CA GLU A 79 -27.84 30.97 -17.60
C GLU A 79 -28.60 29.65 -17.84
N ILE A 80 -27.93 28.69 -18.49
CA ILE A 80 -28.47 27.38 -18.82
C ILE A 80 -27.56 26.33 -18.18
N GLU A 81 -28.07 25.60 -17.18
CA GLU A 81 -27.38 24.44 -16.60
C GLU A 81 -27.67 23.19 -17.42
N LEU A 82 -26.62 22.55 -17.94
CA LEU A 82 -26.68 21.33 -18.73
C LEU A 82 -26.19 20.15 -17.91
N ARG A 83 -26.96 19.07 -17.95
CA ARG A 83 -26.60 17.78 -17.35
C ARG A 83 -26.24 16.77 -18.42
N VAL A 84 -25.53 15.73 -18.01
CA VAL A 84 -25.21 14.58 -18.88
C VAL A 84 -26.51 14.00 -19.44
N GLY A 85 -26.55 13.79 -20.76
CA GLY A 85 -27.73 13.30 -21.47
C GLY A 85 -28.69 14.38 -21.99
N PHE A 86 -28.35 15.67 -21.85
CA PHE A 86 -29.14 16.75 -22.44
C PHE A 86 -29.13 16.71 -23.98
N ASP A 87 -30.27 17.00 -24.60
CA ASP A 87 -30.44 16.98 -26.06
C ASP A 87 -29.71 18.17 -26.72
N ALA A 88 -28.73 17.85 -27.57
CA ALA A 88 -27.92 18.86 -28.26
C ALA A 88 -28.71 19.67 -29.29
N GLY A 89 -29.76 19.10 -29.91
CA GLY A 89 -30.64 19.81 -30.83
C GLY A 89 -31.49 20.84 -30.11
N LEU A 90 -32.07 20.46 -28.97
CA LEU A 90 -32.84 21.37 -28.12
C LEU A 90 -31.97 22.50 -27.58
N LEU A 91 -30.73 22.22 -27.15
CA LEU A 91 -29.80 23.26 -26.70
C LEU A 91 -29.57 24.31 -27.78
N ARG A 92 -29.28 23.88 -29.02
CA ARG A 92 -29.07 24.81 -30.13
C ARG A 92 -30.30 25.66 -30.42
N ALA A 93 -31.49 25.06 -30.37
CA ALA A 93 -32.75 25.79 -30.58
C ALA A 93 -32.97 26.85 -29.48
N VAL A 94 -32.72 26.52 -28.21
CA VAL A 94 -32.83 27.46 -27.09
C VAL A 94 -31.81 28.58 -27.21
N VAL A 95 -30.54 28.26 -27.50
CA VAL A 95 -29.50 29.28 -27.67
C VAL A 95 -29.84 30.22 -28.83
N ALA A 96 -30.29 29.69 -29.98
CA ALA A 96 -30.70 30.51 -31.12
C ALA A 96 -31.89 31.42 -30.80
N ALA A 97 -32.86 30.93 -30.03
CA ALA A 97 -34.01 31.73 -29.59
C ALA A 97 -33.60 32.86 -28.62
N LEU A 98 -32.63 32.59 -27.73
CA LEU A 98 -32.12 33.59 -26.79
C LEU A 98 -31.21 34.63 -27.47
N ASP A 99 -30.46 34.23 -28.50
CA ASP A 99 -29.56 35.11 -29.26
C ASP A 99 -30.33 35.98 -30.28
N GLY A 100 -31.42 35.46 -30.85
CA GLY A 100 -32.31 36.18 -31.78
C GLY A 100 -33.40 37.03 -31.09
N GLY A 101 -33.40 37.11 -29.76
CA GLY A 101 -34.43 37.75 -28.95
C GLY A 101 -33.95 39.04 -28.29
N ALA A 102 -33.46 40.01 -29.06
CA ALA A 102 -33.27 41.39 -28.59
C ALA A 102 -34.18 42.32 -29.43
N PRO A 103 -35.13 43.06 -28.81
CA PRO A 103 -35.81 44.17 -29.49
C PRO A 103 -34.85 45.35 -29.75
#